data_AF-A0A842QL23-F1
#
_entry.id   AF-A0A842QL23-F1
#
_cell.length_a   1.000
_cell.length_b   1.000
_cell.length_c   1.000
_cell.angle_alpha   90.00
_cell.angle_beta   90.00
_cell.angle_gamma   90.00
#
_symmetry.space_group_name_H-M   'P 1'
#
loop_
_entity.id
_entity.type
_entity.pdbx_description
1 polymer ?
#
loop_
_entity_poly.entity_id
_entity_poly.type
_entity_poly.pdbx_seq_one_letter_code
_entity_poly.pdbx_strand_id
1 'polypeptide(L)'
;MKIKITNGNKQKQRMFLNSETILKYMIKDDEKLDTLIMCHSSEVELITTDFNLHEAIGSVRNGDNFRLNKLAKFFETVKVVSYENVKQKPKPVLKEERAEELRRKAKRG
;
A
#
# COMPACT_ATOMS: atom_id res chain seq x y z
N MET A 1 28.65 -0.42 5.16
CA MET A 1 29.18 0.93 5.46
C MET A 1 28.10 1.69 6.22
N LYS A 2 28.33 2.07 7.48
CA LYS A 2 27.33 2.75 8.34
C LYS A 2 27.67 4.23 8.39
N ILE A 3 26.81 5.09 7.87
CA ILE A 3 26.90 6.54 8.03
C ILE A 3 25.96 6.91 9.18
N LYS A 4 26.50 7.44 10.28
CA LYS A 4 25.73 8.07 11.35
C LYS A 4 25.61 9.56 11.04
N ILE A 5 24.38 10.04 10.90
CA ILE A 5 24.06 11.47 10.90
C ILE A 5 23.16 11.70 12.12
N THR A 6 23.68 12.41 13.11
CA THR A 6 22.92 12.90 14.28
C THR A 6 22.39 14.29 13.96
N ASN A 7 21.11 14.37 13.64
CA ASN A 7 20.32 15.60 13.71
C ASN A 7 19.06 15.31 14.52
N GLY A 8 18.71 16.18 15.47
CA GLY A 8 17.59 16.08 16.41
C GLY A 8 16.18 16.13 15.80
N ASN A 9 16.01 15.61 14.59
CA ASN A 9 14.72 15.37 13.95
C ASN A 9 14.54 13.86 13.93
N LYS A 10 13.64 13.30 14.76
CA LYS A 10 13.28 11.87 14.67
C LYS A 10 12.78 11.61 13.25
N GLN A 11 13.64 11.10 12.37
CA GLN A 11 13.24 10.68 11.04
C GLN A 11 12.18 9.60 11.22
N LYS A 12 10.94 9.89 10.81
CA LYS A 12 9.85 8.91 10.84
C LYS A 12 10.29 7.69 10.02
N GLN A 13 10.09 6.51 10.59
CA GLN A 13 10.36 5.27 9.88
C GLN A 13 9.43 5.20 8.67
N ARG A 14 9.99 5.05 7.47
CA ARG A 14 9.19 4.91 6.25
C ARG A 14 8.86 3.44 6.03
N MET A 15 7.58 3.13 5.85
CA MET A 15 7.12 1.79 5.52
C MET A 15 6.40 1.80 4.18
N PHE A 16 6.93 1.00 3.25
CA PHE A 16 6.40 0.92 1.90
C PHE A 16 5.30 -0.15 1.81
N LEU A 17 4.11 0.23 1.34
CA LEU A 17 3.00 -0.69 1.11
C LEU A 17 3.01 -1.18 -0.34
N ASN A 18 3.09 -2.50 -0.52
CA ASN A 18 3.02 -3.14 -1.83
C ASN A 18 1.56 -3.44 -2.22
N SER A 19 1.32 -3.81 -3.48
CA SER A 19 -0.02 -4.07 -4.04
C SER A 19 -0.78 -5.17 -3.28
N GLU A 20 -0.09 -6.19 -2.78
CA GLU A 20 -0.69 -7.28 -1.98
C GLU A 20 -1.20 -6.77 -0.64
N THR A 21 -0.39 -6.01 0.09
CA THR A 21 -0.76 -5.42 1.38
C THR A 21 -1.93 -4.45 1.20
N ILE A 22 -1.91 -3.62 0.15
CA ILE A 22 -3.01 -2.71 -0.15
C ILE A 22 -4.29 -3.49 -0.46
N LEU A 23 -4.22 -4.49 -1.34
CA LEU A 23 -5.39 -5.32 -1.66
C LEU A 23 -5.95 -5.99 -0.41
N LYS A 24 -5.08 -6.58 0.42
CA LYS A 24 -5.47 -7.21 1.70
C LYS A 24 -6.22 -6.24 2.60
N TYR A 25 -5.70 -5.02 2.78
CA TYR A 25 -6.37 -3.98 3.56
C TYR A 25 -7.77 -3.67 3.01
N MET A 26 -7.93 -3.58 1.69
CA MET A 26 -9.20 -3.18 1.07
C MET A 26 -10.29 -4.25 1.13
N ILE A 27 -9.93 -5.54 1.08
CA ILE A 27 -10.90 -6.65 0.93
C ILE A 27 -11.00 -7.59 2.14
N LYS A 28 -10.09 -7.47 3.12
CA LYS A 28 -10.11 -8.26 4.35
C LYS A 28 -10.16 -7.37 5.58
N ASP A 29 -10.69 -7.92 6.66
CA ASP A 29 -10.57 -7.36 8.00
C ASP A 29 -9.33 -7.99 8.67
N ASP A 30 -8.20 -7.28 8.60
CA ASP A 30 -6.96 -7.63 9.29
C ASP A 30 -6.71 -6.53 10.33
N GLU A 31 -7.00 -6.85 11.60
CA GLU A 31 -6.96 -5.87 12.70
C GLU A 31 -5.61 -5.15 12.81
N LYS A 32 -4.49 -5.85 12.56
CA LYS A 32 -3.15 -5.26 12.65
C LYS A 32 -2.92 -4.27 11.50
N LEU A 33 -3.30 -4.66 10.28
CA LEU A 33 -3.16 -3.81 9.11
C LEU A 33 -4.11 -2.62 9.16
N ASP A 34 -5.33 -2.84 9.64
CA ASP A 34 -6.34 -1.82 9.85
C ASP A 34 -5.86 -0.81 10.89
N THR A 35 -5.35 -1.27 12.04
CA THR A 35 -4.77 -0.39 13.06
C THR A 35 -3.58 0.41 12.50
N LEU A 36 -2.68 -0.24 11.75
CA LEU A 36 -1.52 0.42 11.16
C LEU A 36 -1.92 1.57 10.23
N ILE A 37 -2.90 1.34 9.36
CA ILE A 37 -3.33 2.32 8.34
C ILE A 37 -4.28 3.36 8.94
N MET A 38 -5.18 2.97 9.85
CA MET A 38 -6.20 3.87 10.40
C MET A 38 -5.65 4.79 11.50
N CYS A 39 -4.76 4.29 12.35
CA CYS A 39 -4.35 4.99 13.57
C CYS A 39 -3.16 5.95 13.38
N HIS A 40 -2.72 6.19 12.14
CA HIS A 40 -1.66 7.14 11.74
C HIS A 40 -0.62 7.42 12.84
N SER A 41 0.33 6.50 13.03
CA SER A 41 1.40 6.70 14.02
C SER A 41 2.27 7.91 13.64
N SER A 42 2.53 8.78 14.62
CA SER A 42 3.47 9.89 14.44
C SER A 42 4.90 9.42 14.12
N GLU A 43 5.22 8.14 14.35
CA GLU A 43 6.54 7.55 14.18
C GLU A 43 6.74 6.88 12.82
N VAL A 44 5.66 6.54 12.10
CA VAL A 44 5.72 5.77 10.83
C VAL A 44 5.06 6.55 9.70
N GLU A 45 5.81 6.81 8.63
CA GLU A 45 5.28 7.35 7.37
C GLU A 45 4.98 6.18 6.42
N LEU A 46 3.70 5.92 6.16
CA LEU A 46 3.27 4.93 5.18
C LEU A 46 3.36 5.54 3.77
N ILE A 47 3.99 4.82 2.85
CA ILE A 47 4.22 5.28 1.47
C ILE A 47 3.91 4.16 0.47
N THR A 48 3.38 4.52 -0.69
CA THR A 48 3.23 3.58 -1.82
C THR A 48 3.40 4.30 -3.15
N THR A 49 3.41 3.54 -4.25
CA THR A 49 3.29 4.10 -5.59
C THR A 49 1.84 4.06 -6.08
N ASP A 50 1.48 5.01 -6.93
CA ASP A 50 0.23 4.98 -7.69
C ASP A 50 0.06 3.68 -8.51
N PHE A 51 1.15 3.08 -9.00
CA PHE A 51 1.12 1.76 -9.65
C PHE A 51 0.68 0.64 -8.70
N ASN A 52 1.20 0.58 -7.48
CA ASN A 52 0.79 -0.46 -6.53
C ASN A 52 -0.68 -0.31 -6.13
N LEU A 53 -1.12 0.93 -5.97
CA LEU A 53 -2.53 1.24 -5.72
C LEU A 53 -3.42 0.80 -6.90
N HIS A 54 -2.99 1.10 -8.13
CA HIS A 54 -3.67 0.64 -9.34
C HIS A 54 -3.75 -0.89 -9.43
N GLU A 55 -2.64 -1.60 -9.20
CA GLU A 55 -2.63 -3.06 -9.18
C GLU A 55 -3.59 -3.62 -8.12
N ALA A 56 -3.64 -3.03 -6.94
CA ALA A 56 -4.53 -3.46 -5.87
C ALA A 56 -6.00 -3.23 -6.23
N ILE A 57 -6.38 -2.01 -6.63
CA ILE A 57 -7.76 -1.68 -6.99
C ILE A 57 -8.22 -2.51 -8.20
N GLY A 58 -7.39 -2.62 -9.24
CA GLY A 58 -7.69 -3.41 -10.44
C GLY A 58 -7.80 -4.91 -10.16
N SER A 59 -7.31 -5.39 -9.01
CA SER A 59 -7.43 -6.78 -8.59
C SER A 59 -8.69 -7.08 -7.78
N VAL A 60 -9.49 -6.08 -7.40
CA VAL A 60 -10.77 -6.32 -6.70
C VAL A 60 -11.76 -7.00 -7.66
N ARG A 61 -12.46 -8.04 -7.19
CA ARG A 61 -13.54 -8.73 -7.95
C ARG A 61 -14.90 -8.50 -7.30
N ASN A 62 -15.94 -8.69 -8.09
CA ASN A 62 -17.31 -8.78 -7.58
C ASN A 62 -17.39 -9.89 -6.52
N GLY A 63 -17.95 -9.56 -5.36
CA GLY A 63 -18.04 -10.47 -4.20
C GLY A 63 -16.90 -10.35 -3.19
N ASP A 64 -15.83 -9.61 -3.49
CA ASP A 64 -14.88 -9.20 -2.45
C ASP A 64 -15.56 -8.21 -1.49
N ASN A 65 -15.22 -8.26 -0.20
CA ASN A 65 -15.71 -7.30 0.81
C ASN A 65 -14.99 -5.95 0.69
N PHE A 66 -15.03 -5.36 -0.50
CA PHE A 66 -14.41 -4.07 -0.77
C PHE A 66 -15.18 -2.95 -0.07
N ARG A 67 -14.48 -2.18 0.75
CA ARG A 67 -15.09 -1.09 1.53
C ARG A 67 -14.53 0.26 1.10
N LEU A 68 -15.37 1.10 0.48
CA LEU A 68 -14.97 2.42 -0.02
C LEU A 68 -14.38 3.33 1.08
N ASN A 69 -14.88 3.22 2.32
CA ASN A 69 -14.36 3.98 3.46
C ASN A 69 -12.90 3.61 3.80
N LYS A 70 -12.49 2.35 3.60
CA LYS A 70 -11.08 1.95 3.74
C LYS A 70 -10.23 2.62 2.66
N LEU A 71 -10.69 2.68 1.42
CA LEU A 71 -9.99 3.39 0.36
C LEU A 71 -9.84 4.89 0.66
N ALA A 72 -10.90 5.54 1.14
CA ALA A 72 -10.83 6.93 1.58
C ALA A 72 -9.79 7.11 2.69
N LYS A 73 -9.81 6.25 3.71
CA LYS A 73 -8.85 6.32 4.81
C LYS A 73 -7.41 6.09 4.35
N PHE A 74 -7.19 5.20 3.40
CA PHE A 74 -5.88 4.97 2.78
C PHE A 74 -5.31 6.25 2.18
N PHE A 75 -6.12 7.03 1.45
CA PHE A 75 -5.66 8.30 0.87
C PHE A 75 -5.35 9.37 1.91
N GLU A 76 -5.99 9.34 3.08
CA GLU A 76 -5.67 10.25 4.19
C GLU A 76 -4.32 9.93 4.84
N THR A 77 -3.98 8.65 4.98
CA THR A 77 -2.86 8.22 5.84
C THR A 77 -1.64 7.72 5.08
N VAL A 78 -1.79 7.32 3.81
CA VAL A 78 -0.70 6.77 3.00
C VAL A 78 -0.29 7.77 1.93
N LYS A 79 1.00 8.11 1.92
CA LYS A 79 1.59 8.94 0.88
C LYS A 79 1.69 8.16 -0.43
N VAL A 80 0.92 8.56 -1.43
CA VAL A 80 1.00 7.99 -2.79
C VAL A 80 1.98 8.83 -3.61
N VAL A 81 3.02 8.19 -4.15
CA VAL A 81 4.00 8.82 -5.04
C VAL A 81 3.90 8.26 -6.47
N SER A 82 4.38 9.02 -7.45
CA SER A 82 4.40 8.58 -8.85
C SER A 82 5.39 7.42 -9.05
N TYR A 83 4.91 6.30 -9.58
CA TYR A 83 5.76 5.18 -10.01
C TYR A 83 6.78 5.64 -11.04
N GLU A 84 6.38 6.45 -12.01
CA GLU A 84 7.24 6.91 -13.09
C GLU A 84 8.39 7.76 -12.54
N ASN A 85 8.11 8.64 -11.58
CA ASN A 85 9.15 9.46 -10.95
C ASN A 85 10.13 8.62 -10.13
N VAL A 86 9.65 7.53 -9.50
CA VAL A 86 10.48 6.65 -8.66
C VAL A 86 11.27 5.63 -9.49
N LYS A 87 10.68 5.10 -10.56
CA LYS A 87 11.25 4.01 -11.36
C LYS A 87 11.83 4.45 -12.70
N GLN A 88 11.61 5.71 -13.08
CA GLN A 88 12.04 6.30 -14.36
C GLN A 88 11.57 5.46 -15.57
N LYS A 89 10.38 4.87 -15.45
CA LYS A 89 9.77 3.97 -16.43
C LYS A 89 8.25 4.13 -16.44
N PRO A 90 7.60 3.94 -17.59
CA PRO A 90 6.14 3.98 -17.67
C PRO A 90 5.53 2.86 -16.82
N LYS A 91 4.30 3.10 -16.35
CA LYS A 91 3.54 2.09 -15.60
C LYS A 91 3.27 0.87 -16.48
N PRO A 92 3.60 -0.35 -16.01
CA PRO A 92 3.17 -1.56 -16.69
C PRO A 92 1.65 -1.68 -16.76
N VAL A 93 1.14 -2.28 -17.82
CA VAL A 93 -0.28 -2.68 -17.90
C VAL A 93 -0.53 -3.81 -16.91
N LEU A 94 -1.62 -3.72 -16.14
CA LEU A 94 -2.05 -4.80 -15.26
C LEU A 94 -2.55 -5.98 -16.12
N LYS A 95 -1.87 -7.11 -16.02
CA LYS A 95 -2.26 -8.36 -16.66
C LYS A 95 -3.16 -9.19 -15.75
N GLU A 96 -4.03 -10.03 -16.32
CA GLU A 96 -4.96 -10.85 -15.52
C GLU A 96 -4.20 -11.82 -14.60
N GLU A 97 -3.11 -12.44 -15.07
CA GLU A 97 -2.32 -13.37 -14.25
C GLU A 97 -1.75 -12.68 -13.01
N ARG A 98 -1.38 -11.40 -13.16
CA ARG A 98 -0.89 -10.58 -12.05
C ARG A 98 -2.02 -10.25 -11.07
N ALA A 99 -3.20 -9.92 -11.56
CA ALA A 99 -4.36 -9.68 -10.70
C ALA A 99 -4.77 -10.94 -9.93
N GLU A 100 -4.75 -12.11 -10.58
CA GLU A 100 -5.00 -13.40 -9.93
C GLU A 100 -3.94 -13.76 -8.88
N GLU A 101 -2.67 -13.50 -9.18
CA GLU A 101 -1.58 -13.69 -8.23
C GLU A 101 -1.80 -12.85 -6.95
N LEU A 102 -2.14 -11.56 -7.12
CA LEU A 102 -2.42 -10.65 -6.01
C LEU A 102 -3.60 -11.12 -5.16
N ARG A 103 -4.69 -11.55 -5.79
CA ARG A 103 -5.86 -12.11 -5.08
C ARG A 103 -5.48 -13.35 -4.27
N ARG A 104 -4.72 -14.28 -4.86
CA ARG A 104 -4.27 -15.50 -4.16
C ARG A 104 -3.41 -15.16 -2.95
N LYS A 105 -2.51 -14.17 -3.09
CA LYS A 105 -1.64 -13.71 -2.01
C LYS A 105 -2.42 -13.02 -0.89
N ALA A 106 -3.28 -12.05 -1.22
CA ALA A 106 -4.13 -11.37 -0.24
C ALA A 106 -5.06 -12.33 0.53
N LYS A 107 -5.50 -13.43 -0.10
CA LYS A 107 -6.30 -14.47 0.53
C LYS A 107 -5.50 -15.40 1.45
N ARG A 108 -4.19 -15.55 1.24
CA ARG A 108 -3.30 -16.30 2.15
C ARG A 108 -2.87 -15.40 3.31
N GLY A 109 -3.30 -15.74 4.52
CA GLY A 109 -2.99 -15.03 5.75
C GLY A 109 -3.44 -15.89 6.91
#